data_AF-A0A2N8LA47-F1
#
_entry.id   AF-A0A2N8LA47-F1
#
_cell.length_a   1.000
_cell.length_b   1.000
_cell.length_c   1.000
_cell.angle_alpha   90.00
_cell.angle_beta   90.00
_cell.angle_gamma   90.00
#
_symmetry.space_group_name_H-M   'P 1'
#
loop_
_entity.id
_entity.type
_entity.pdbx_description
1 polymer ?
#
loop_
_entity_poly.entity_id
_entity_poly.type
_entity_poly.pdbx_seq_one_letter_code
_entity_poly.pdbx_strand_id
1 'polypeptide(L)'
;MEQIKTIGLYILSLVGIGIIYYIKDLPTLTRELKLEEKRNNNQSNLQREAYFREISGVGIHKLFNDWMSMLADVENFNKKLKPATIIEMQSKTMMYGSEETVKILSEMMKFIYESNMGNEAQGSNNSKNSKSEEFDLESAIGFYFVAKLVTSLKKDFTGYSVDPMMLIRTRVKHIDTGKNKEYLEKARIQVQEKLSK
;
A
#
# COMPACT_ATOMS: atom_id res chain seq x y z
N MET A 1 -68.06 -6.07 -29.28
CA MET A 1 -67.15 -5.39 -28.32
C MET A 1 -66.38 -6.37 -27.43
N GLU A 2 -66.98 -7.46 -26.94
CA GLU A 2 -66.26 -8.43 -26.07
C GLU A 2 -65.06 -9.10 -26.73
N GLN A 3 -65.19 -9.60 -27.97
CA GLN A 3 -64.07 -10.28 -28.65
C GLN A 3 -62.84 -9.37 -28.84
N ILE A 4 -63.03 -8.07 -29.04
CA ILE A 4 -61.93 -7.09 -29.16
C ILE A 4 -61.21 -6.92 -27.81
N LYS A 5 -61.95 -6.94 -26.69
CA LYS A 5 -61.35 -6.89 -25.35
C LYS A 5 -60.54 -8.15 -25.06
N THR A 6 -61.04 -9.34 -25.44
CA THR A 6 -60.34 -10.61 -25.22
C THR A 6 -59.04 -10.69 -26.03
N ILE A 7 -59.05 -10.27 -27.30
CA ILE A 7 -57.86 -10.22 -28.15
C ILE A 7 -56.83 -9.23 -27.60
N GLY A 8 -57.26 -8.05 -27.14
CA GLY A 8 -56.39 -7.06 -26.51
C GLY A 8 -55.69 -7.60 -25.25
N LEU A 9 -56.38 -8.44 -24.46
CA LEU A 9 -55.84 -9.04 -23.23
C LEU A 9 -54.76 -10.10 -23.52
N TYR A 10 -54.91 -10.87 -24.59
CA TYR A 10 -53.88 -11.81 -25.07
C TYR A 10 -52.63 -11.10 -25.60
N ILE A 11 -52.79 -9.98 -26.31
CA ILE A 11 -51.66 -9.18 -26.78
C ILE A 11 -50.89 -8.59 -25.59
N LEU A 12 -51.61 -8.10 -24.57
CA LEU A 12 -50.99 -7.55 -23.36
C LEU A 12 -50.20 -8.60 -22.59
N SER A 13 -50.69 -9.85 -22.53
CA SER A 13 -49.98 -10.94 -21.84
C SER A 13 -48.71 -11.35 -22.60
N LEU A 14 -48.75 -11.41 -23.93
CA LEU A 14 -47.59 -11.66 -24.77
C LEU A 14 -46.51 -10.58 -24.61
N VAL A 15 -46.91 -9.31 -24.58
CA VAL A 15 -46.00 -8.18 -24.33
C VAL A 15 -45.41 -8.26 -22.92
N GLY A 16 -46.23 -8.59 -21.92
CA GLY A 16 -45.77 -8.77 -20.53
C GLY A 16 -44.71 -9.87 -20.38
N ILE A 17 -44.89 -11.01 -21.07
CA ILE A 17 -43.92 -12.10 -21.07
C ILE A 17 -42.60 -11.67 -21.74
N GLY A 18 -42.68 -10.93 -22.85
CA GLY A 18 -41.50 -10.38 -23.52
C GLY A 18 -40.71 -9.42 -22.62
N ILE A 19 -41.38 -8.54 -21.89
CA ILE A 19 -40.77 -7.59 -20.96
C ILE A 19 -40.11 -8.33 -19.78
N ILE A 20 -40.76 -9.35 -19.23
CA ILE A 20 -40.21 -10.17 -18.12
C ILE A 20 -38.90 -10.86 -18.54
N TYR A 21 -38.84 -11.39 -19.76
CA TYR A 21 -37.62 -12.01 -20.29
C TYR A 21 -36.48 -10.99 -20.38
N TYR A 22 -36.77 -9.79 -20.89
CA TYR A 22 -35.78 -8.72 -21.04
C TYR A 22 -35.26 -8.20 -19.69
N ILE A 23 -36.15 -8.05 -18.71
CA ILE A 23 -35.78 -7.58 -17.36
C ILE A 23 -34.94 -8.62 -16.62
N LYS A 24 -35.17 -9.92 -16.88
CA LYS A 24 -34.41 -11.01 -16.26
C LYS A 24 -32.93 -11.00 -16.67
N ASP A 25 -32.60 -10.50 -17.86
CA ASP A 25 -31.24 -10.51 -18.41
C ASP A 25 -30.46 -9.21 -18.12
N LEU A 26 -31.11 -8.13 -17.69
CA LEU A 26 -30.45 -6.90 -17.23
C LEU A 26 -29.45 -7.11 -16.07
N PRO A 27 -29.77 -7.86 -14.99
CA PRO A 27 -28.83 -8.07 -13.88
C PRO A 27 -27.60 -8.89 -14.29
N THR A 28 -27.71 -9.79 -15.27
CA THR A 28 -26.56 -10.55 -15.78
C THR A 28 -25.66 -9.67 -16.66
N LEU A 29 -26.24 -8.89 -17.56
CA LEU A 29 -25.52 -7.92 -18.41
C LEU A 29 -24.74 -6.88 -17.61
N THR A 30 -25.36 -6.30 -16.57
CA THR A 30 -24.68 -5.32 -15.71
C THR A 30 -23.52 -5.92 -14.92
N ARG A 31 -23.70 -7.16 -14.43
CA ARG A 31 -22.61 -7.91 -13.78
C ARG A 31 -21.48 -8.19 -14.76
N GLU A 32 -21.80 -8.60 -15.98
CA GLU A 32 -20.83 -8.91 -17.03
C GLU A 32 -20.05 -7.67 -17.47
N LEU A 33 -20.71 -6.55 -17.74
CA LEU A 33 -20.07 -5.28 -18.05
C LEU A 33 -19.13 -4.82 -16.93
N LYS A 34 -19.58 -4.89 -15.67
CA LYS A 34 -18.74 -4.53 -14.51
C LYS A 34 -17.54 -5.46 -14.35
N LEU A 35 -17.71 -6.74 -14.68
CA LEU A 35 -16.65 -7.74 -14.60
C LEU A 35 -15.65 -7.59 -15.76
N GLU A 36 -16.13 -7.25 -16.95
CA GLU A 36 -15.33 -6.93 -18.12
C GLU A 36 -14.54 -5.64 -17.91
N GLU A 37 -15.16 -4.59 -17.37
CA GLU A 37 -14.48 -3.35 -17.01
C GLU A 37 -13.35 -3.60 -15.99
N LYS A 38 -13.63 -4.40 -14.94
CA LYS A 38 -12.60 -4.83 -13.99
C LYS A 38 -11.49 -5.61 -14.67
N ARG A 39 -11.81 -6.54 -15.57
CA ARG A 39 -10.82 -7.34 -16.31
C ARG A 39 -9.96 -6.46 -17.21
N ASN A 40 -10.57 -5.55 -17.95
CA ASN A 40 -9.89 -4.64 -18.86
C ASN A 40 -8.92 -3.72 -18.09
N ASN A 41 -9.39 -3.13 -16.99
CA ASN A 41 -8.54 -2.30 -16.12
C ASN A 41 -7.39 -3.12 -15.54
N ASN A 42 -7.66 -4.33 -15.04
CA ASN A 42 -6.63 -5.20 -14.49
C ASN A 42 -5.60 -5.62 -15.55
N GLN A 43 -6.04 -5.93 -16.76
CA GLN A 43 -5.17 -6.31 -17.88
C GLN A 43 -4.30 -5.13 -18.35
N SER A 44 -4.87 -3.92 -18.47
CA SER A 44 -4.11 -2.69 -18.77
C SER A 44 -3.07 -2.41 -17.69
N ASN A 45 -3.44 -2.59 -16.41
CA ASN A 45 -2.52 -2.40 -15.30
C ASN A 45 -1.37 -3.41 -15.33
N LEU A 46 -1.66 -4.70 -15.56
CA LEU A 46 -0.65 -5.75 -15.69
C LEU A 46 0.30 -5.49 -16.86
N GLN A 47 -0.20 -5.01 -18.01
CA GLN A 47 0.64 -4.68 -19.17
C GLN A 47 1.56 -3.49 -18.87
N ARG A 48 1.02 -2.45 -18.23
CA ARG A 48 1.79 -1.27 -17.82
C ARG A 48 2.87 -1.64 -16.80
N GLU A 49 2.53 -2.48 -15.83
CA GLU A 49 3.44 -3.01 -14.83
C GLU A 49 4.55 -3.86 -15.46
N ALA A 50 4.21 -4.75 -16.40
CA ALA A 50 5.17 -5.55 -17.14
C ALA A 50 6.15 -4.70 -17.96
N TYR A 51 5.63 -3.69 -18.67
CA TYR A 51 6.42 -2.73 -19.43
C TYR A 51 7.41 -1.96 -18.55
N PHE A 52 6.94 -1.44 -17.41
CA PHE A 52 7.83 -0.76 -16.48
C PHE A 52 8.86 -1.74 -15.92
N ARG A 53 8.48 -2.95 -15.51
CA ARG A 53 9.39 -3.96 -14.97
C ARG A 53 10.50 -4.34 -15.96
N GLU A 54 10.18 -4.48 -17.24
CA GLU A 54 11.13 -4.78 -18.31
C GLU A 54 12.15 -3.65 -18.50
N ILE A 55 11.68 -2.40 -18.56
CA ILE A 55 12.55 -1.24 -18.83
C ILE A 55 13.34 -0.82 -17.60
N SER A 56 12.76 -0.94 -16.41
CA SER A 56 13.38 -0.44 -15.17
C SER A 56 14.08 -1.51 -14.35
N GLY A 57 14.31 -2.72 -14.86
CA GLY A 57 14.91 -3.83 -14.09
C GLY A 57 16.16 -3.45 -13.30
N VAL A 58 17.08 -2.66 -13.87
CA VAL A 58 18.29 -2.17 -13.17
C VAL A 58 17.96 -1.09 -12.13
N GLY A 59 17.08 -0.15 -12.47
CA GLY A 59 16.67 0.94 -11.57
C GLY A 59 15.84 0.46 -10.37
N ILE A 60 14.95 -0.50 -10.61
CA ILE A 60 14.14 -1.21 -9.64
C ILE A 60 15.02 -2.03 -8.69
N HIS A 61 15.98 -2.78 -9.23
CA HIS A 61 16.89 -3.58 -8.40
C HIS A 61 17.72 -2.68 -7.48
N LYS A 62 18.25 -1.57 -8.02
CA LYS A 62 18.95 -0.56 -7.22
C LYS A 62 18.04 0.04 -6.14
N LEU A 63 16.82 0.45 -6.49
CA LEU A 63 15.85 0.99 -5.55
C LEU A 63 15.52 0.01 -4.41
N PHE A 64 15.29 -1.26 -4.75
CA PHE A 64 15.05 -2.31 -3.76
C PHE A 64 16.24 -2.45 -2.81
N ASN A 65 17.45 -2.50 -3.35
CA ASN A 65 18.68 -2.60 -2.55
C ASN A 65 18.87 -1.36 -1.67
N ASP A 66 18.57 -0.16 -2.16
CA ASP A 66 18.68 1.09 -1.40
C ASP A 66 17.74 1.06 -0.17
N TRP A 67 16.46 0.73 -0.36
CA TRP A 67 15.51 0.60 0.76
C TRP A 67 15.80 -0.59 1.69
N MET A 68 16.24 -1.72 1.13
CA MET A 68 16.63 -2.87 1.94
C MET A 68 17.87 -2.57 2.78
N SER A 69 18.81 -1.78 2.25
CA SER A 69 20.01 -1.36 3.00
C SER A 69 19.66 -0.46 4.19
N MET A 70 18.61 0.37 4.08
CA MET A 70 18.06 1.14 5.20
C MET A 70 17.60 0.23 6.33
N LEU A 71 16.90 -0.85 5.99
CA LEU A 71 16.40 -1.81 6.98
C LEU A 71 17.52 -2.69 7.55
N ALA A 72 18.48 -3.07 6.70
CA ALA A 72 19.57 -3.95 7.09
C ALA A 72 20.58 -3.24 7.99
N ASP A 73 20.97 -2.01 7.70
CA ASP A 73 22.10 -1.34 8.35
C ASP A 73 21.75 0.10 8.70
N VAL A 74 20.81 0.27 9.63
CA VAL A 74 20.30 1.59 10.06
C VAL A 74 21.43 2.54 10.48
N GLU A 75 22.43 2.03 11.20
CA GLU A 75 23.56 2.84 11.68
C GLU A 75 24.44 3.37 10.55
N ASN A 76 24.83 2.52 9.60
CA ASN A 76 25.64 3.00 8.48
C ASN A 76 24.79 3.72 7.42
N PHE A 77 23.50 3.40 7.33
CA PHE A 77 22.56 4.11 6.47
C PHE A 77 22.41 5.56 6.92
N ASN A 78 22.20 5.82 8.21
CA ASN A 78 22.14 7.17 8.77
C ASN A 78 23.43 7.98 8.53
N LYS A 79 24.60 7.33 8.57
CA LYS A 79 25.89 7.98 8.27
C LYS A 79 26.09 8.28 6.78
N LYS A 80 25.47 7.50 5.89
CA LYS A 80 25.55 7.66 4.42
C LYS A 80 24.39 8.48 3.85
N LEU A 81 23.44 8.88 4.70
CA LEU A 81 22.21 9.54 4.30
C LEU A 81 22.47 10.99 3.90
N LYS A 82 22.60 11.23 2.60
CA LYS A 82 22.50 12.57 2.05
C LYS A 82 21.04 12.88 1.76
N PRO A 83 20.53 14.09 2.02
CA PRO A 83 19.16 14.47 1.67
C PRO A 83 18.80 14.18 0.21
N ALA A 84 19.76 14.39 -0.71
CA ALA A 84 19.62 14.06 -2.12
C ALA A 84 19.33 12.57 -2.38
N THR A 85 19.94 11.66 -1.62
CA THR A 85 19.72 10.21 -1.76
C THR A 85 18.30 9.83 -1.35
N ILE A 86 17.77 10.42 -0.28
CA ILE A 86 16.40 10.15 0.17
C ILE A 86 15.39 10.65 -0.88
N ILE A 87 15.61 11.85 -1.43
CA ILE A 87 14.76 12.42 -2.49
C ILE A 87 14.82 11.54 -3.75
N GLU A 88 15.99 11.03 -4.12
CA GLU A 88 16.14 10.09 -5.24
C GLU A 88 15.37 8.80 -4.99
N MET A 89 15.47 8.22 -3.79
CA MET A 89 14.72 7.02 -3.40
C MET A 89 13.21 7.26 -3.40
N GLN A 90 12.74 8.41 -2.89
CA GLN A 90 11.34 8.82 -2.93
C GLN A 90 10.83 8.92 -4.38
N SER A 91 11.55 9.66 -5.22
CA SER A 91 11.17 9.87 -6.62
C SER A 91 11.10 8.56 -7.39
N LYS A 92 12.07 7.66 -7.20
CA LYS A 92 12.06 6.34 -7.84
C LYS A 92 10.94 5.45 -7.32
N THR A 93 10.64 5.48 -6.03
CA THR A 93 9.48 4.75 -5.48
C THR A 93 8.16 5.28 -6.06
N MET A 94 8.02 6.60 -6.26
CA MET A 94 6.86 7.18 -6.94
C MET A 94 6.78 6.79 -8.41
N MET A 95 7.93 6.61 -9.08
CA MET A 95 7.98 6.30 -10.51
C MET A 95 7.76 4.82 -10.82
N TYR A 96 8.24 3.92 -9.97
CA TYR A 96 8.26 2.48 -10.23
C TYR A 96 7.39 1.64 -9.29
N GLY A 97 6.98 2.18 -8.14
CA GLY A 97 6.14 1.47 -7.19
C GLY A 97 4.70 1.32 -7.67
N SER A 98 4.02 0.25 -7.22
CA SER A 98 2.57 0.13 -7.37
C SER A 98 1.84 1.21 -6.56
N GLU A 99 0.55 1.39 -6.83
CA GLU A 99 -0.31 2.28 -6.05
C GLU A 99 -0.22 2.01 -4.54
N GLU A 100 -0.19 0.71 -4.15
CA GLU A 100 -0.02 0.28 -2.76
C GLU A 100 1.32 0.78 -2.19
N THR A 101 2.41 0.59 -2.92
CA THR A 101 3.75 1.03 -2.52
C THR A 101 3.86 2.55 -2.41
N VAL A 102 3.29 3.29 -3.35
CA VAL A 102 3.26 4.77 -3.33
C VAL A 102 2.45 5.29 -2.15
N LYS A 103 1.33 4.65 -1.82
CA LYS A 103 0.53 4.96 -0.62
C LYS A 103 1.36 4.77 0.65
N ILE A 104 2.08 3.65 0.77
CA ILE A 104 2.94 3.37 1.92
C ILE A 104 4.04 4.43 2.06
N LEU A 105 4.71 4.78 0.96
CA LEU A 105 5.73 5.85 0.96
C LEU A 105 5.13 7.18 1.44
N SER A 106 3.96 7.55 0.93
CA SER A 106 3.30 8.82 1.24
C SER A 106 2.96 8.94 2.73
N GLU A 107 2.35 7.89 3.30
CA GLU A 107 2.04 7.85 4.74
C GLU A 107 3.29 7.81 5.60
N MET A 108 4.34 7.09 5.18
CA MET A 108 5.62 7.10 5.87
C MET A 108 6.25 8.50 5.88
N MET A 109 6.26 9.21 4.75
CA MET A 109 6.81 10.56 4.68
C MET A 109 6.00 11.54 5.51
N LYS A 110 4.67 11.45 5.46
CA LYS A 110 3.79 12.23 6.33
C LYS A 110 4.11 12.01 7.81
N PHE A 111 4.25 10.75 8.23
CA PHE A 111 4.66 10.42 9.61
C PHE A 111 6.01 11.06 9.98
N ILE A 112 7.01 10.98 9.10
CA ILE A 112 8.34 11.58 9.34
C ILE A 112 8.25 13.11 9.42
N TYR A 113 7.44 13.77 8.60
CA TYR A 113 7.26 15.22 8.69
C TYR A 113 6.53 15.64 9.97
N GLU A 114 5.46 14.93 10.33
CA GLU A 114 4.69 15.18 11.56
C GLU A 114 5.56 14.98 12.83
N SER A 115 6.40 13.94 12.87
CA SER A 115 7.30 13.69 14.01
C SER A 115 8.40 14.75 14.12
N ASN A 116 8.92 15.26 13.00
CA ASN A 116 9.92 16.33 13.02
C ASN A 116 9.32 17.69 13.40
N MET A 117 8.10 18.02 12.94
CA MET A 117 7.43 19.29 13.27
C MET A 117 7.05 19.41 14.75
N GLY A 118 6.68 18.31 15.40
CA GLY A 118 6.40 18.30 16.84
C GLY A 118 7.60 18.69 17.71
N ASN A 119 8.83 18.48 17.21
CA ASN A 119 10.08 18.80 17.89
C ASN A 119 10.50 20.27 17.72
N GLU A 120 10.02 20.97 16.68
CA GLU A 120 10.32 22.40 16.45
C GLU A 120 9.35 23.34 17.19
N ALA A 121 8.10 22.91 17.42
CA ALA A 121 7.11 23.70 18.17
C ALA A 121 7.37 23.76 19.69
N GLN A 122 8.20 22.86 20.24
CA GLN A 122 8.67 22.93 21.62
C GLN A 122 9.97 23.72 21.72
N GLY A 123 9.87 25.02 21.50
CA GLY A 123 10.89 25.95 21.98
C GLY A 123 10.93 25.95 23.50
N SER A 124 12.13 25.72 24.05
CA SER A 124 12.53 26.01 25.43
C SER A 124 12.20 24.95 26.51
N ASN A 125 13.28 24.55 27.19
CA ASN A 125 13.35 23.91 28.49
C ASN A 125 12.82 22.47 28.60
N ASN A 126 13.60 21.52 28.09
CA ASN A 126 14.12 20.48 28.98
C ASN A 126 15.39 19.84 28.41
N SER A 127 16.42 19.87 29.23
CA SER A 127 17.67 19.14 29.07
C SER A 127 17.39 17.69 28.66
N LYS A 128 17.61 17.35 27.39
CA LYS A 128 17.86 15.95 26.97
C LYS A 128 19.36 15.65 27.17
N ASN A 129 19.83 15.79 28.40
CA ASN A 129 20.93 14.96 28.87
C ASN A 129 20.37 13.58 29.15
N SER A 130 20.34 12.73 28.13
CA SER A 130 20.52 11.27 28.23
C SER A 130 20.56 10.69 26.82
N LYS A 131 21.77 10.45 26.32
CA LYS A 131 22.02 9.39 25.35
C LYS A 131 21.63 8.07 26.05
N SER A 132 20.40 7.63 25.85
CA SER A 132 20.05 6.22 26.01
C SER A 132 19.43 5.77 24.70
N GLU A 133 20.08 4.80 24.07
CA GLU A 133 19.62 4.02 22.91
C GLU A 133 18.37 3.20 23.28
N GLU A 134 17.30 3.85 23.76
CA GLU A 134 16.05 3.17 24.08
C GLU A 134 15.18 3.16 22.83
N PHE A 135 14.87 1.95 22.33
CA PHE A 135 13.96 1.73 21.21
C PHE A 135 12.57 2.22 21.60
N ASP A 136 12.24 3.44 21.20
CA ASP A 136 10.96 4.08 21.50
C ASP A 136 9.88 3.74 20.46
N LEU A 137 8.62 4.10 20.78
CA LEU A 137 7.48 3.78 19.94
C LEU A 137 7.54 4.47 18.57
N GLU A 138 8.05 5.71 18.50
CA GLU A 138 8.19 6.44 17.23
C GLU A 138 9.20 5.78 16.30
N SER A 139 10.34 5.36 16.84
CA SER A 139 11.35 4.60 16.11
C SER A 139 10.79 3.26 15.65
N ALA A 140 9.98 2.59 16.47
CA ALA A 140 9.30 1.34 16.08
C ALA A 140 8.31 1.55 14.93
N ILE A 141 7.55 2.64 14.93
CA ILE A 141 6.62 3.01 13.83
C ILE A 141 7.40 3.27 12.54
N GLY A 142 8.46 4.09 12.61
CA GLY A 142 9.32 4.37 11.45
C GLY A 142 9.94 3.10 10.88
N PHE A 143 10.47 2.23 11.75
CA PHE A 143 11.06 0.96 11.34
C PHE A 143 10.04 0.02 10.68
N TYR A 144 8.81 -0.03 11.21
CA TYR A 144 7.74 -0.83 10.63
C TYR A 144 7.29 -0.28 9.26
N PHE A 145 7.21 1.04 9.09
CA PHE A 145 6.94 1.66 7.78
C PHE A 145 7.98 1.27 6.73
N VAL A 146 9.27 1.33 7.07
CA VAL A 146 10.36 0.93 6.16
C VAL A 146 10.23 -0.55 5.80
N ALA A 147 9.99 -1.43 6.78
CA ALA A 147 9.79 -2.85 6.52
C ALA A 147 8.58 -3.09 5.60
N LYS A 148 7.47 -2.38 5.83
CA LYS A 148 6.27 -2.47 4.99
C LYS A 148 6.56 -2.01 3.57
N LEU A 149 7.28 -0.89 3.40
CA LEU A 149 7.69 -0.39 2.10
C LEU A 149 8.56 -1.39 1.34
N VAL A 150 9.57 -1.97 2.01
CA VAL A 150 10.45 -3.00 1.42
C VAL A 150 9.67 -4.24 0.99
N THR A 151 8.74 -4.73 1.82
CA THR A 151 7.91 -5.89 1.43
C THR A 151 6.96 -5.59 0.27
N SER A 152 6.43 -4.36 0.20
CA SER A 152 5.59 -3.92 -0.91
C SER A 152 6.39 -3.84 -2.21
N LEU A 153 7.58 -3.23 -2.16
CA LEU A 153 8.53 -3.23 -3.28
C LEU A 153 8.91 -4.66 -3.71
N LYS A 154 9.15 -5.57 -2.76
CA LYS A 154 9.44 -6.98 -3.08
C LYS A 154 8.28 -7.63 -3.83
N LYS A 155 7.04 -7.38 -3.43
CA LYS A 155 5.83 -7.86 -4.11
C LYS A 155 5.72 -7.27 -5.51
N ASP A 156 5.94 -5.96 -5.66
CA ASP A 156 5.95 -5.28 -6.96
C ASP A 156 7.00 -5.88 -7.90
N PHE A 157 8.16 -6.29 -7.40
CA PHE A 157 9.26 -6.75 -8.25
C PHE A 157 9.26 -8.26 -8.52
N THR A 158 8.79 -9.05 -7.55
CA THR A 158 8.90 -10.51 -7.59
C THR A 158 7.56 -11.23 -7.59
N GLY A 159 6.47 -10.52 -7.32
CA GLY A 159 5.15 -11.12 -7.08
C GLY A 159 5.01 -11.80 -5.71
N TYR A 160 6.10 -11.98 -4.96
CA TYR A 160 6.08 -12.63 -3.65
C TYR A 160 5.77 -11.63 -2.54
N SER A 161 4.66 -11.89 -1.85
CA SER A 161 4.33 -11.21 -0.60
C SER A 161 5.17 -11.78 0.55
N VAL A 162 5.74 -10.90 1.36
CA VAL A 162 6.48 -11.26 2.58
C VAL A 162 5.90 -10.44 3.71
N ASP A 163 5.76 -11.05 4.88
CA ASP A 163 5.33 -10.35 6.09
C ASP A 163 6.44 -9.37 6.55
N PRO A 164 6.14 -8.06 6.72
CA PRO A 164 7.09 -7.09 7.26
C PRO A 164 7.75 -7.54 8.57
N MET A 165 7.00 -8.27 9.40
CA MET A 165 7.50 -8.78 10.67
C MET A 165 8.65 -9.77 10.51
N MET A 166 8.64 -10.57 9.43
CA MET A 166 9.73 -11.50 9.13
C MET A 166 11.04 -10.77 8.83
N LEU A 167 10.96 -9.64 8.09
CA LEU A 167 12.16 -8.84 7.81
C LEU A 167 12.72 -8.22 9.10
N ILE A 168 11.84 -7.70 9.96
CA ILE A 168 12.22 -7.07 11.24
C ILE A 168 12.91 -8.08 12.16
N ARG A 169 12.33 -9.28 12.32
CA ARG A 169 12.90 -10.38 13.12
C ARG A 169 14.26 -10.86 12.62
N THR A 170 14.53 -10.74 11.33
CA THR A 170 15.82 -11.12 10.73
C THR A 170 16.96 -10.18 11.15
N ARG A 171 16.66 -8.95 11.57
CA ARG A 171 17.68 -7.94 11.88
C ARG A 171 17.83 -7.64 13.37
N VAL A 172 16.74 -7.59 14.12
CA VAL A 172 16.80 -7.10 15.49
C VAL A 172 16.82 -8.28 16.46
N LYS A 173 18.03 -8.59 16.96
CA LYS A 173 18.35 -9.79 17.77
C LYS A 173 17.58 -9.90 19.10
N HIS A 174 16.79 -8.89 19.49
CA HIS A 174 15.99 -8.82 20.72
C HIS A 174 14.62 -8.16 20.53
N ILE A 175 14.08 -8.14 19.30
CA ILE A 175 12.79 -7.48 19.02
C ILE A 175 11.60 -8.19 19.66
N ASP A 176 11.69 -9.52 19.82
CA ASP A 176 10.63 -10.35 20.37
C ASP A 176 10.62 -10.40 21.91
N THR A 177 11.42 -9.56 22.59
CA THR A 177 11.56 -9.57 24.06
C THR A 177 11.19 -8.24 24.72
N GLY A 178 10.49 -8.30 25.85
CA GLY A 178 10.21 -7.15 26.72
C GLY A 178 9.37 -6.05 26.05
N LYS A 179 9.70 -4.79 26.33
CA LYS A 179 9.01 -3.59 25.81
C LYS A 179 9.09 -3.45 24.29
N ASN A 180 10.17 -3.92 23.66
CA ASN A 180 10.38 -3.80 22.21
C ASN A 180 9.31 -4.54 21.40
N LYS A 181 8.87 -5.70 21.88
CA LYS A 181 7.79 -6.48 21.28
C LYS A 181 6.47 -5.73 21.32
N GLU A 182 6.18 -5.09 22.46
CA GLU A 182 4.97 -4.30 22.65
C GLU A 182 4.96 -3.06 21.74
N TYR A 183 6.07 -2.34 21.65
CA TYR A 183 6.20 -1.19 20.76
C TYR A 183 6.08 -1.57 19.30
N LEU A 184 6.67 -2.70 18.90
CA LEU A 184 6.55 -3.19 17.54
C LEU A 184 5.12 -3.60 17.19
N GLU A 185 4.39 -4.23 18.10
CA GLU A 185 3.00 -4.61 17.87
C GLU A 185 2.09 -3.38 17.80
N LYS A 186 2.33 -2.37 18.65
CA LYS A 186 1.66 -1.07 18.55
C LYS A 186 1.96 -0.38 17.23
N ALA A 187 3.23 -0.39 16.80
CA ALA A 187 3.65 0.15 15.50
C ALA A 187 2.93 -0.55 14.34
N ARG A 188 2.84 -1.88 14.38
CA ARG A 188 2.10 -2.69 13.39
C ARG A 188 0.65 -2.22 13.27
N ILE A 189 -0.05 -2.09 14.40
CA ILE A 189 -1.46 -1.67 14.43
C ILE A 189 -1.62 -0.26 13.88
N GLN A 190 -0.84 0.71 14.37
CA GLN A 190 -0.96 2.11 13.93
C GLN A 190 -0.67 2.29 12.44
N VAL A 191 0.35 1.60 11.91
CA VAL A 191 0.66 1.66 10.48
C VAL A 191 -0.47 1.04 9.67
N GLN A 192 -1.02 -0.10 10.12
CA GLN A 192 -2.16 -0.73 9.45
C GLN A 192 -3.39 0.19 9.40
N GLU A 193 -3.69 0.89 10.51
CA GLU A 193 -4.78 1.85 10.59
C GLU A 193 -4.57 3.03 9.63
N LYS A 194 -3.36 3.61 9.58
CA LYS A 194 -3.01 4.69 8.65
C LYS A 194 -3.19 4.28 7.18
N LEU A 195 -2.82 3.04 6.84
CA LEU A 195 -2.94 2.52 5.47
C LEU A 195 -4.36 2.08 5.09
N SER A 196 -5.24 1.84 6.06
CA SER A 196 -6.64 1.47 5.82
C SER A 196 -7.57 2.65 5.51
N LYS A 197 -7.12 3.88 5.76
CA LYS A 197 -7.82 5.12 5.39
C LYS A 197 -7.69 5.41 3.90
#